data_AF-A0A0P9SXF1-F1
#
_entry.id   AF-A0A0P9SXF1-F1
#
_cell.length_a   1.000
_cell.length_b   1.000
_cell.length_c   1.000
_cell.angle_alpha   90.00
_cell.angle_beta   90.00
_cell.angle_gamma   90.00
#
_symmetry.space_group_name_H-M   'P 1'
#
loop_
_entity.id
_entity.type
_entity.pdbx_description
1 polymer ?
#
loop_
_entity_poly.entity_id
_entity_poly.type
_entity_poly.pdbx_seq_one_letter_code
_entity_poly.pdbx_strand_id
1 'polypeptide(L)'
;AVVDWQNAEQARRRALELRLQDNDTTIHKELSDAQTSQARLRDRLATADLRLSVLLASPTAGDGMPTASGSGGVVHGGPRGELDPAAAGRIVAITDYGDQGLIALKACQAYVREIAH
;
A
#
# COMPACT_ATOMS: atom_id res chain seq x y z
N ALA A 1 -51.30 2.21 -8.20
CA ALA A 1 -50.53 3.25 -8.92
C ALA A 1 -49.63 4.05 -7.98
N VAL A 2 -50.15 4.97 -7.14
CA VAL A 2 -49.31 5.77 -6.22
C VAL A 2 -48.64 4.92 -5.13
N VAL A 3 -49.37 3.95 -4.57
CA VAL A 3 -48.85 3.00 -3.56
C VAL A 3 -47.74 2.12 -4.13
N ASP A 4 -47.87 1.65 -5.37
CA ASP A 4 -46.85 0.82 -6.03
C ASP A 4 -45.58 1.63 -6.31
N TRP A 5 -45.72 2.89 -6.72
CA TRP A 5 -44.60 3.81 -6.89
C TRP A 5 -43.87 4.08 -5.57
N GLN A 6 -44.63 4.30 -4.48
CA GLN A 6 -44.07 4.54 -3.16
C GLN A 6 -43.30 3.30 -2.64
N ASN A 7 -43.84 2.10 -2.85
CA ASN A 7 -43.19 0.84 -2.51
C ASN A 7 -41.90 0.60 -3.32
N ALA A 8 -41.91 0.91 -4.62
CA ALA A 8 -40.73 0.81 -5.47
C ALA A 8 -39.61 1.77 -5.03
N GLU A 9 -39.96 2.99 -4.62
CA GLU A 9 -39.00 3.98 -4.15
C GLU A 9 -38.38 3.59 -2.79
N GLN A 10 -39.19 3.03 -1.87
CA GLN A 10 -38.67 2.47 -0.62
C GLN A 10 -37.78 1.24 -0.84
N ALA A 11 -38.08 0.41 -1.83
CA ALA A 11 -37.23 -0.72 -2.18
C ALA A 11 -35.87 -0.25 -2.73
N ARG A 12 -35.86 0.80 -3.58
CA ARG A 12 -34.62 1.41 -4.07
C ARG A 12 -33.77 1.99 -2.96
N ARG A 13 -34.37 2.73 -2.01
CA ARG A 13 -33.64 3.29 -0.86
C ARG A 13 -33.00 2.19 -0.01
N ARG A 14 -33.75 1.15 0.35
CA ARG A 14 -33.21 0.01 1.12
C ARG A 14 -32.10 -0.73 0.38
N ALA A 15 -32.24 -0.92 -0.93
CA ALA A 15 -31.19 -1.56 -1.73
C ALA A 15 -29.90 -0.72 -1.79
N LEU A 16 -30.03 0.62 -1.85
CA LEU A 16 -28.90 1.53 -1.77
C LEU A 16 -28.23 1.47 -0.39
N GLU A 17 -29.01 1.55 0.68
CA GLU A 17 -28.51 1.48 2.07
C GLU A 17 -27.76 0.17 2.32
N LEU A 18 -28.30 -0.96 1.89
CA LEU A 18 -27.63 -2.26 2.01
C LEU A 18 -26.31 -2.29 1.24
N ARG A 19 -26.27 -1.75 0.01
CA ARG A 19 -25.02 -1.66 -0.76
C ARG A 19 -23.99 -0.75 -0.11
N LEU A 20 -24.42 0.37 0.47
CA LEU A 20 -23.53 1.28 1.19
C LEU A 20 -22.95 0.60 2.44
N GLN A 21 -23.78 -0.09 3.22
CA GLN A 21 -23.33 -0.83 4.40
C GLN A 21 -22.36 -1.97 4.04
N ASP A 22 -22.65 -2.73 2.99
CA ASP A 22 -21.78 -3.81 2.52
C ASP A 22 -20.43 -3.27 2.01
N ASN A 23 -20.46 -2.14 1.30
CA ASN A 23 -19.25 -1.47 0.84
C ASN A 23 -18.42 -0.92 2.00
N ASP A 24 -19.07 -0.26 2.96
CA ASP A 24 -18.43 0.35 4.13
C ASP A 24 -17.76 -0.72 5.01
N THR A 25 -18.48 -1.82 5.29
CA THR A 25 -17.93 -2.95 6.05
C THR A 25 -16.74 -3.61 5.33
N THR A 26 -16.81 -3.75 4.00
CA THR A 26 -15.72 -4.28 3.19
C THR A 26 -14.49 -3.36 3.24
N ILE A 27 -14.67 -2.06 3.00
CA ILE A 27 -13.58 -1.07 3.03
C ILE A 27 -12.94 -1.00 4.41
N HIS A 28 -13.75 -1.00 5.48
CA HIS A 28 -13.24 -0.98 6.86
C HIS A 28 -12.40 -2.20 7.18
N LYS A 29 -12.81 -3.39 6.73
CA LYS A 29 -12.07 -4.63 6.92
C LYS A 29 -10.74 -4.61 6.16
N GLU A 30 -10.75 -4.25 4.88
CA GLU A 30 -9.54 -4.15 4.06
C GLU A 30 -8.52 -3.17 4.65
N LEU A 31 -8.99 -2.02 5.15
CA LEU A 31 -8.15 -1.04 5.84
C LEU A 31 -7.51 -1.62 7.11
N SER A 32 -8.30 -2.31 7.94
CA SER A 32 -7.80 -2.90 9.18
C SER A 32 -6.77 -4.02 8.92
N ASP A 33 -7.03 -4.87 7.92
CA ASP A 33 -6.11 -5.93 7.50
C ASP A 33 -4.79 -5.34 6.98
N ALA A 34 -4.86 -4.29 6.15
CA ALA A 34 -3.69 -3.57 5.65
C ALA A 34 -2.86 -2.96 6.79
N GLN A 35 -3.49 -2.25 7.73
CA GLN A 35 -2.84 -1.67 8.91
C GLN A 35 -2.13 -2.73 9.76
N THR A 36 -2.78 -3.87 9.99
CA THR A 36 -2.21 -5.00 10.75
C THR A 36 -0.98 -5.58 10.05
N SER A 37 -1.09 -5.80 8.74
CA SER A 37 0.02 -6.34 7.93
C SER A 37 1.26 -5.42 7.97
N GLN A 38 1.03 -4.11 7.93
CA GLN A 38 2.06 -3.09 7.95
C GLN A 38 2.71 -2.97 9.33
N ALA A 39 1.92 -2.99 10.41
CA ALA A 39 2.43 -3.01 11.77
C ALA A 39 3.35 -4.22 11.98
N ARG A 40 2.93 -5.39 11.50
CA ARG A 40 3.74 -6.61 11.51
C ARG A 40 5.01 -6.47 10.68
N LEU A 41 4.96 -5.85 9.50
CA LEU A 41 6.15 -5.61 8.68
C LEU A 41 7.16 -4.71 9.40
N ARG A 42 6.71 -3.62 10.02
CA ARG A 42 7.58 -2.70 10.79
C ARG A 42 8.25 -3.41 11.96
N ASP A 43 7.51 -4.24 12.68
CA ASP A 43 8.04 -5.02 13.80
C ASP A 43 9.12 -6.02 13.34
N ARG A 44 8.89 -6.72 12.23
CA ARG A 44 9.86 -7.67 11.66
C ARG A 44 11.10 -6.98 11.11
N LEU A 45 10.97 -5.76 10.57
CA LEU A 45 12.12 -4.95 10.18
C LEU A 45 12.93 -4.49 11.39
N ALA A 46 12.27 -4.13 12.50
CA ALA A 46 12.94 -3.72 13.73
C ALA A 46 13.68 -4.87 14.44
N THR A 47 13.13 -6.08 14.38
CA THR A 47 13.68 -7.29 15.01
C THR A 47 14.71 -8.03 14.14
N ALA A 48 15.07 -7.48 12.98
CA ALA A 48 15.97 -8.07 11.99
C ALA A 48 15.51 -9.42 11.40
N ASP A 49 14.26 -9.84 11.62
CA ASP A 49 13.62 -10.99 10.98
C ASP A 49 13.37 -10.73 9.47
N LEU A 50 13.22 -9.46 9.10
CA LEU A 50 13.22 -8.99 7.72
C LEU A 50 14.33 -7.94 7.52
N ARG A 51 15.00 -8.02 6.36
CA ARG A 51 16.10 -7.12 5.99
C ARG A 51 15.83 -6.51 4.62
N LEU A 52 15.96 -5.19 4.52
CA LEU A 52 15.85 -4.49 3.24
C LEU A 52 17.22 -4.39 2.57
N SER A 53 17.30 -4.73 1.29
CA SER A 53 18.52 -4.68 0.48
C SER A 53 18.34 -3.73 -0.69
N VAL A 54 19.35 -2.93 -1.01
CA VAL A 54 19.37 -2.04 -2.17
C VAL A 54 20.51 -2.43 -3.11
N LEU A 55 20.28 -2.30 -4.41
CA LEU A 55 21.31 -2.47 -5.43
C LEU A 55 22.34 -1.32 -5.32
N LEU A 56 23.59 -1.68 -5.16
CA LEU A 56 24.70 -0.74 -5.16
C LEU A 56 24.98 -0.33 -6.60
N ALA A 57 25.01 0.97 -6.85
CA ALA A 57 25.46 1.49 -8.13
C ALA A 57 26.94 1.10 -8.30
N SER A 58 27.22 0.23 -9.26
CA SER A 58 28.59 -0.03 -9.67
C SER A 58 29.05 1.20 -10.44
N PRO A 59 30.13 1.90 -10.02
CA PRO A 59 30.69 2.94 -10.86
C PRO A 59 31.06 2.27 -12.19
N THR A 60 30.61 2.83 -13.30
CA THR A 60 31.17 2.51 -14.62
C THR A 60 32.61 3.03 -14.63
N ALA A 61 33.51 2.32 -13.96
CA ALA A 61 34.93 2.59 -13.97
C ALA A 61 35.53 1.68 -15.05
N GLY A 62 36.15 2.33 -16.05
CA GLY A 62 37.08 1.66 -16.94
C GLY A 62 38.14 0.89 -16.15
N ASP A 63 38.64 -0.15 -16.79
CA ASP A 63 39.86 -0.89 -16.42
C ASP A 63 39.82 -1.82 -15.19
N GLY A 64 38.66 -2.43 -14.91
CA GLY A 64 38.55 -3.57 -13.99
C GLY A 64 38.32 -4.89 -14.72
N MET A 65 39.29 -5.81 -14.65
CA MET A 65 39.27 -7.14 -15.30
C MET A 65 37.97 -7.94 -14.97
N PRO A 66 37.31 -8.60 -15.94
CA PRO A 66 36.06 -9.33 -15.70
C PRO A 66 36.28 -10.51 -14.72
N THR A 67 35.52 -10.55 -13.64
CA THR A 67 35.46 -11.70 -12.73
C THR A 67 34.81 -12.90 -13.42
N ALA A 68 35.44 -14.08 -13.29
CA ALA A 68 35.09 -15.31 -13.98
C ALA A 68 33.60 -15.71 -13.86
N SER A 69 33.03 -16.17 -14.98
CA SER A 69 31.66 -16.70 -15.08
C SER A 69 31.48 -17.97 -14.25
N GLY A 70 30.78 -17.87 -13.12
CA GLY A 70 30.33 -18.99 -12.30
C GLY A 70 29.01 -19.58 -12.81
N SER A 71 28.82 -20.89 -12.62
CA SER A 71 27.77 -21.73 -13.20
C SER A 71 26.32 -21.31 -12.87
N GLY A 72 25.50 -21.22 -13.92
CA GLY A 72 24.08 -21.61 -14.00
C GLY A 72 23.12 -21.25 -12.86
N GLY A 73 22.17 -20.35 -13.13
CA GLY A 73 20.80 -20.46 -12.59
C GLY A 73 20.43 -19.60 -11.39
N VAL A 74 21.23 -18.61 -11.01
CA VAL A 74 20.78 -17.52 -10.13
C VAL A 74 21.06 -16.19 -10.81
N VAL A 75 20.05 -15.32 -10.89
CA VAL A 75 20.23 -13.96 -11.38
C VAL A 75 21.29 -13.31 -10.49
N HIS A 76 22.51 -13.15 -11.00
CA HIS A 76 23.51 -12.27 -10.40
C HIS A 76 23.03 -10.83 -10.57
N GLY A 77 21.99 -10.46 -9.81
CA GLY A 77 21.66 -9.06 -9.58
C GLY A 77 22.91 -8.39 -9.05
N GLY A 78 23.21 -7.18 -9.53
CA GLY A 78 24.40 -6.42 -9.12
C GLY A 78 24.56 -6.37 -7.59
N PRO A 79 25.76 -6.05 -7.09
CA PRO A 79 26.07 -6.11 -5.66
C PRO A 79 25.01 -5.37 -4.84
N ARG A 80 24.48 -6.01 -3.78
CA ARG A 80 23.45 -5.42 -2.91
C ARG A 80 24.02 -5.10 -1.54
N GLY A 81 23.68 -3.92 -1.03
CA GLY A 81 23.94 -3.52 0.34
C GLY A 81 22.69 -3.68 1.19
N GLU A 82 22.83 -4.25 2.38
CA GLU A 82 21.76 -4.28 3.37
C GLU A 82 21.62 -2.91 4.04
N LEU A 83 20.39 -2.45 4.25
CA LEU A 83 20.13 -1.24 5.02
C LEU A 83 20.17 -1.52 6.52
N ASP A 84 20.66 -0.54 7.27
CA ASP A 84 20.46 -0.47 8.71
C ASP A 84 18.96 -0.55 9.07
N PRO A 85 18.55 -1.35 10.08
CA PRO A 85 17.15 -1.51 10.49
C PRO A 85 16.41 -0.20 10.78
N ALA A 86 17.08 0.81 11.36
CA ALA A 86 16.44 2.10 11.62
C ALA A 86 16.22 2.91 10.33
N ALA A 87 17.17 2.86 9.39
CA ALA A 87 16.99 3.44 8.06
C ALA A 87 15.88 2.74 7.26
N ALA A 88 15.86 1.40 7.29
CA ALA A 88 14.82 0.56 6.70
C ALA A 88 13.42 0.90 7.24
N GLY A 89 13.29 0.98 8.57
CA GLY A 89 12.04 1.35 9.24
C GLY A 89 11.55 2.76 8.86
N ARG A 90 12.47 3.73 8.76
CA ARG A 90 12.13 5.10 8.34
C ARG A 90 11.58 5.17 6.91
N ILE A 91 12.15 4.40 5.97
CA ILE A 91 11.66 4.37 4.58
C ILE A 91 10.21 3.89 4.53
N VAL A 92 9.92 2.79 5.22
CA VAL A 92 8.56 2.24 5.27
C VAL A 92 7.59 3.21 5.95
N ALA A 93 8.01 3.87 7.04
CA ALA A 93 7.19 4.88 7.70
C ALA A 93 6.87 6.08 6.79
N ILE A 94 7.82 6.54 5.96
CA ILE A 94 7.56 7.63 5.00
C ILE A 94 6.48 7.22 4.00
N THR A 95 6.53 5.99 3.49
CA THR A 95 5.50 5.51 2.56
C THR A 95 4.12 5.41 3.22
N ASP A 96 4.07 5.03 4.50
CA ASP A 96 2.84 4.99 5.30
C ASP A 96 2.21 6.38 5.45
N TYR A 97 3.01 7.37 5.90
CA TYR A 97 2.53 8.75 6.04
C TYR A 97 2.05 9.34 4.70
N GLY A 98 2.72 8.99 3.60
CA GLY A 98 2.31 9.38 2.25
C GLY A 98 0.94 8.83 1.87
N ASP A 99 0.70 7.54 2.11
CA ASP A 99 -0.59 6.91 1.81
C ASP A 99 -1.72 7.47 2.66
N GLN A 100 -1.49 7.64 3.97
CA GLN A 100 -2.45 8.30 4.87
C GLN A 100 -2.79 9.72 4.41
N GLY A 101 -1.78 10.49 3.96
CA GLY A 101 -1.99 11.82 3.39
C GLY A 101 -2.84 11.81 2.11
N LEU A 102 -2.62 10.84 1.22
CA LEU A 102 -3.40 10.69 -0.01
C LEU A 102 -4.85 10.27 0.28
N ILE A 103 -5.08 9.40 1.26
CA ILE A 103 -6.41 9.02 1.72
C ILE A 103 -7.15 10.26 2.26
N ALA A 104 -6.50 11.02 3.14
CA ALA A 104 -7.08 12.25 3.69
C ALA A 104 -7.43 13.26 2.58
N LEU A 105 -6.53 13.45 1.60
CA LEU A 105 -6.78 14.33 0.46
C LEU A 105 -7.97 13.85 -0.39
N LYS A 106 -8.07 12.55 -0.67
CA LYS A 106 -9.21 11.98 -1.41
C LYS A 106 -10.52 12.22 -0.66
N ALA A 107 -10.53 12.07 0.66
CA ALA A 107 -11.70 12.36 1.49
C ALA A 107 -12.11 13.83 1.40
N CYS A 108 -11.16 14.77 1.50
CA CYS A 108 -11.42 16.20 1.31
C CYS A 108 -11.99 16.51 -0.09
N GLN A 109 -11.43 15.90 -1.14
CA GLN A 109 -11.91 16.09 -2.51
C GLN A 109 -13.32 15.53 -2.72
N ALA A 110 -13.63 14.39 -2.12
CA ALA A 110 -14.98 13.81 -2.17
C ALA A 110 -16.00 14.77 -1.53
N TYR A 111 -15.69 15.27 -0.32
CA TYR A 111 -16.54 16.24 0.36
C TYR A 111 -16.78 17.51 -0.46
N VAL A 112 -15.72 18.11 -1.03
CA VAL A 112 -15.86 19.30 -1.89
C VAL A 112 -16.74 19.03 -3.11
N ARG A 113 -16.65 17.85 -3.72
CA ARG A 113 -17.53 17.48 -4.84
C ARG A 113 -18.97 17.35 -4.41
N GLU A 114 -19.25 16.77 -3.25
CA GLU A 114 -20.62 16.64 -2.74
C GLU A 114 -21.30 17.99 -2.49
N ILE A 115 -20.58 18.97 -1.95
CA ILE A 115 -21.15 20.29 -1.65
C ILE A 115 -21.18 21.24 -2.86
N ALA A 116 -20.39 20.96 -3.90
CA ALA A 116 -20.36 21.73 -5.13
C ALA A 116 -21.42 21.28 -6.16
N HIS A 117 -22.21 20.25 -5.82
CA HIS A 117 -23.32 19.73 -6.61
C HIS A 117 -24.68 20.29 -6.19
#